data_AF-A0A1G7MP80-F1
#
_entry.id   AF-A0A1G7MP80-F1
#
_cell.length_a   1.000
_cell.length_b   1.000
_cell.length_c   1.000
_cell.angle_alpha   90.00
_cell.angle_beta   90.00
_cell.angle_gamma   90.00
#
_symmetry.space_group_name_H-M   'P 1'
#
loop_
_entity.id
_entity.type
_entity.pdbx_description
1 polymer ?
#
loop_
_entity_poly.entity_id
_entity_poly.type
_entity_poly.pdbx_seq_one_letter_code
_entity_poly.pdbx_strand_id
1 'polypeptide(L)'
;MGNLFMKILRLLGFAAKPSEAVVKDICAVVPPACDVVEHDNIICQKEAYAVLSPEGKTFTFYFDEKKSSRQGKVCGLNVEDHCPEWVMMDYYATPLLMIGDITTVVFDESFKDARPVSCAYWFGGFEDLTKIEGISNLNTSEVTDMRGMFCRCQSLSSLDLSNFDTSKVTDMGDMFFCCKVLVSLDLSNFNTSKVMDMYAMFWCCERLQSLDVSNFNTSNVTNMYGMFSYCKSLKTIYVGTGWNTNKLEESEDMFRNCTSLVGGKGTKYDSEFVDVARAKIDGGKDEPGYFNLKLES
;
A
#
# COMPACT_ATOMS: atom_id res chain seq x y z
N MET A 1 11.44 -37.70 1.38
CA MET A 1 10.09 -38.25 1.63
C MET A 1 10.05 -39.48 2.55
N GLY A 2 11.04 -40.40 2.55
CA GLY A 2 10.92 -41.69 3.29
C GLY A 2 10.95 -41.64 4.83
N ASN A 3 11.77 -40.79 5.46
CA ASN A 3 11.94 -40.78 6.92
C ASN A 3 10.89 -39.93 7.68
N LEU A 4 10.43 -38.84 7.09
CA LEU A 4 9.43 -37.95 7.69
C LEU A 4 8.03 -38.60 7.65
N PHE A 5 7.68 -39.20 6.51
CA PHE A 5 6.40 -39.88 6.31
C PHE A 5 6.22 -41.08 7.27
N MET A 6 7.27 -41.90 7.46
CA MET A 6 7.22 -43.05 8.37
C MET A 6 7.16 -42.67 9.85
N LYS A 7 7.61 -41.46 10.23
CA LYS A 7 7.45 -40.94 11.60
C LYS A 7 6.01 -40.50 11.90
N ILE A 8 5.35 -39.81 10.96
CA ILE A 8 3.94 -39.39 11.06
C ILE A 8 3.01 -40.60 11.23
N LEU A 9 3.27 -41.67 10.48
CA LEU A 9 2.47 -42.91 10.56
C LEU A 9 2.54 -43.59 11.92
N ARG A 10 3.72 -43.63 12.54
CA ARG A 10 3.89 -44.22 13.87
C ARG A 10 3.15 -43.43 14.96
N LEU A 11 3.09 -42.10 14.86
CA LEU A 11 2.37 -41.23 15.80
C LEU A 11 0.84 -41.39 15.71
N LEU A 12 0.32 -41.66 14.51
CA LEU A 12 -1.10 -41.93 14.27
C LEU A 12 -1.49 -43.40 14.56
N GLY A 13 -0.61 -44.18 15.18
CA GLY A 13 -0.86 -45.58 15.57
C GLY A 13 -0.73 -46.60 14.43
N PHE A 14 -0.23 -46.22 13.25
CA PHE A 14 -0.02 -47.14 12.15
C PHE A 14 1.35 -47.82 12.27
N ALA A 15 1.34 -49.12 12.61
CA ALA A 15 2.54 -49.94 12.74
C ALA A 15 3.16 -50.39 11.40
N ALA A 16 2.47 -50.17 10.27
CA ALA A 16 2.89 -50.57 8.93
C ALA A 16 2.63 -49.47 7.90
N LYS A 17 3.28 -49.57 6.72
CA LYS A 17 3.09 -48.65 5.59
C LYS A 17 1.62 -48.74 5.12
N PRO A 18 0.80 -47.69 5.29
CA PRO A 18 -0.62 -47.77 5.01
C PRO A 18 -0.88 -47.77 3.49
N SER A 19 -2.10 -48.12 3.10
CA SER A 19 -2.51 -48.11 1.69
C SER A 19 -2.46 -46.69 1.10
N GLU A 20 -2.27 -46.57 -0.22
CA GLU A 20 -2.23 -45.29 -0.94
C GLU A 20 -3.43 -44.38 -0.63
N ALA A 21 -4.62 -44.96 -0.38
CA ALA A 21 -5.81 -44.21 0.02
C ALA A 21 -5.64 -43.48 1.36
N VAL A 22 -5.09 -44.18 2.38
CA VAL A 22 -4.84 -43.61 3.71
C VAL A 22 -3.69 -42.59 3.68
N VAL A 23 -2.69 -42.80 2.81
CA VAL A 23 -1.64 -41.79 2.57
C VAL A 23 -2.24 -40.49 2.04
N LYS A 24 -3.19 -40.59 1.11
CA LYS A 24 -3.87 -39.44 0.50
C LYS A 24 -4.72 -38.67 1.51
N ASP A 25 -5.39 -39.38 2.42
CA ASP A 25 -6.17 -38.77 3.50
C ASP A 25 -5.26 -38.11 4.55
N ILE A 26 -4.13 -38.72 4.94
CA ILE A 26 -3.17 -38.13 5.90
C ILE A 26 -2.47 -36.89 5.32
N CYS A 27 -2.07 -36.93 4.04
CA CYS A 27 -1.50 -35.78 3.35
C CYS A 27 -2.52 -34.65 3.10
N ALA A 28 -3.82 -34.93 3.19
CA ALA A 28 -4.87 -33.90 3.19
C ALA A 28 -5.02 -33.21 4.56
N VAL A 29 -4.58 -33.86 5.65
CA VAL A 29 -4.69 -33.35 7.03
C VAL A 29 -3.44 -32.60 7.49
N VAL A 30 -2.26 -32.88 6.89
CA VAL A 30 -1.00 -32.19 7.21
C VAL A 30 -0.59 -31.28 6.04
N PRO A 31 -0.79 -29.95 6.16
CA PRO A 31 -0.36 -28.99 5.15
C PRO A 31 1.15 -29.08 4.86
N PRO A 32 1.59 -28.71 3.64
CA PRO A 32 3.01 -28.74 3.24
C PRO A 32 3.97 -27.92 4.12
N ALA A 33 3.45 -27.00 4.95
CA ALA A 33 4.20 -26.04 5.75
C ALA A 33 4.31 -26.40 7.25
N CYS A 34 3.86 -27.58 7.67
CA CYS A 34 3.93 -27.98 9.08
C CYS A 34 5.26 -28.72 9.35
N ASP A 35 6.15 -28.10 10.12
CA ASP A 35 7.36 -28.75 10.64
C ASP A 35 7.05 -29.43 11.98
N VAL A 36 7.48 -30.68 12.14
CA VAL A 36 7.47 -31.34 13.45
C VAL A 36 8.72 -30.88 14.20
N VAL A 37 8.54 -30.05 15.24
CA VAL A 37 9.63 -29.70 16.17
C VAL A 37 9.27 -30.21 17.57
N GLU A 38 10.29 -30.81 18.22
CA GLU A 38 10.34 -31.54 19.49
C GLU A 38 9.08 -31.59 20.38
N HIS A 39 8.72 -32.82 20.81
CA HIS A 39 7.60 -33.16 21.71
C HIS A 39 6.20 -33.25 21.07
N ASP A 40 6.08 -33.99 19.97
CA ASP A 40 4.82 -34.61 19.51
C ASP A 40 3.66 -33.66 19.12
N ASN A 41 3.90 -32.36 18.92
CA ASN A 41 2.90 -31.42 18.40
C ASN A 41 3.14 -31.10 16.91
N ILE A 42 2.09 -31.22 16.10
CA ILE A 42 2.06 -30.63 14.74
C ILE A 42 1.81 -29.14 14.94
N ILE A 43 2.84 -28.32 14.75
CA ILE A 43 2.71 -26.86 14.71
C ILE A 43 2.68 -26.48 13.24
N CYS A 44 1.53 -26.01 12.76
CA CYS A 44 1.50 -25.37 11.46
C CYS A 44 1.98 -23.93 11.67
N GLN A 45 2.87 -23.46 10.78
CA GLN A 45 3.38 -22.10 10.91
C GLN A 45 2.27 -21.12 10.51
N LYS A 46 2.11 -20.03 11.28
CA LYS A 46 1.25 -18.93 10.88
C LYS A 46 1.83 -18.30 9.61
N GLU A 47 0.97 -18.09 8.62
CA GLU A 47 1.34 -17.42 7.38
C GLU A 47 0.45 -16.21 7.16
N ALA A 48 1.00 -15.16 6.56
CA ALA A 48 0.23 -14.01 6.11
C ALA A 48 -0.28 -14.28 4.70
N TYR A 49 -1.59 -14.18 4.50
CA TYR A 49 -2.23 -14.43 3.19
C TYR A 49 -3.52 -13.63 3.06
N ALA A 50 -3.97 -13.42 1.82
CA ALA A 50 -5.29 -12.89 1.53
C ALA A 50 -6.19 -13.98 0.94
N VAL A 51 -7.50 -13.80 1.05
CA VAL A 51 -8.51 -14.67 0.46
C VAL A 51 -9.55 -13.81 -0.25
N LEU A 52 -9.72 -14.08 -1.54
CA LEU A 52 -10.84 -13.58 -2.31
C LEU A 52 -12.05 -14.47 -2.08
N SER A 53 -13.12 -13.87 -1.55
CA SER A 53 -14.42 -14.51 -1.36
C SER A 53 -14.91 -15.21 -2.64
N PRO A 54 -15.66 -16.32 -2.57
CA PRO A 54 -16.20 -17.01 -3.76
C PRO A 54 -16.97 -16.13 -4.74
N GLU A 55 -17.67 -15.10 -4.26
CA GLU A 55 -18.40 -14.10 -5.03
C GLU A 55 -17.51 -13.03 -5.70
N GLY A 56 -16.22 -13.02 -5.37
CA GLY A 56 -15.23 -12.12 -5.96
C GLY A 56 -15.32 -10.65 -5.52
N LYS A 57 -16.01 -10.35 -4.40
CA LYS A 57 -16.25 -8.95 -3.94
C LYS A 57 -15.48 -8.55 -2.69
N THR A 58 -15.13 -9.52 -1.84
CA THR A 58 -14.47 -9.26 -0.55
C THR A 58 -13.08 -9.89 -0.53
N PHE A 59 -12.08 -9.09 -0.16
CA PHE A 59 -10.70 -9.53 -0.05
C PHE A 59 -10.24 -9.46 1.40
N THR A 60 -10.05 -10.61 2.04
CA THR A 60 -9.77 -10.69 3.48
C THR A 60 -8.33 -11.13 3.77
N PHE A 61 -7.64 -10.37 4.61
CA PHE A 61 -6.26 -10.62 5.04
C PHE A 61 -6.25 -11.36 6.38
N TYR A 62 -5.43 -12.41 6.46
CA TYR A 62 -5.28 -13.29 7.62
C TYR A 62 -3.82 -13.54 7.96
N PHE A 63 -3.55 -13.80 9.24
CA PHE A 63 -2.25 -14.27 9.72
C PHE A 63 -2.44 -15.42 10.71
N ASP A 64 -2.61 -16.63 10.17
CA ASP A 64 -2.89 -17.83 10.95
C ASP A 64 -2.52 -19.11 10.20
N GLU A 65 -2.88 -20.25 10.79
CA GLU A 65 -2.59 -21.60 10.30
C GLU A 65 -3.71 -22.17 9.42
N LYS A 66 -4.75 -21.37 9.14
CA LYS A 66 -6.01 -21.84 8.53
C LYS A 66 -6.04 -21.72 7.01
N LYS A 67 -4.94 -21.30 6.37
CA LYS A 67 -4.82 -21.03 4.93
C LYS A 67 -5.43 -22.13 4.05
N SER A 68 -5.14 -23.40 4.32
CA SER A 68 -5.64 -24.55 3.56
C SER A 68 -7.14 -24.83 3.73
N SER A 69 -7.75 -24.29 4.78
CA SER A 69 -9.17 -24.49 5.11
C SER A 69 -10.07 -23.34 4.64
N ARG A 70 -9.50 -22.25 4.12
CA ARG A 70 -10.26 -21.07 3.70
C ARG A 70 -11.06 -21.35 2.44
N GLN A 71 -12.30 -20.85 2.43
CA GLN A 71 -13.13 -20.85 1.24
C GLN A 71 -12.83 -19.60 0.40
N GLY A 72 -12.65 -19.79 -0.90
CA GLY A 72 -12.29 -18.73 -1.83
C GLY A 72 -10.91 -18.95 -2.47
N LYS A 73 -10.44 -17.96 -3.24
CA LYS A 73 -9.11 -18.00 -3.85
C LYS A 73 -8.11 -17.42 -2.86
N VAL A 74 -7.22 -18.26 -2.34
CA VAL A 74 -6.10 -17.84 -1.49
C VAL A 74 -5.03 -17.16 -2.37
N CYS A 75 -4.47 -16.06 -1.88
CA CYS A 75 -3.43 -15.28 -2.54
C CYS A 75 -2.30 -14.92 -1.57
N GLY A 76 -1.06 -15.00 -2.02
CA GLY A 76 0.12 -14.53 -1.28
C GLY A 76 0.25 -13.00 -1.28
N LEU A 77 0.68 -12.44 -0.14
CA LEU A 77 0.76 -10.98 0.09
C LEU A 77 2.07 -10.31 -0.34
N ASN A 78 3.06 -11.11 -0.76
CA ASN A 78 4.48 -10.79 -0.98
C ASN A 78 5.45 -11.33 0.05
N VAL A 79 6.60 -11.72 -0.49
CA VAL A 79 7.87 -11.85 0.22
C VAL A 79 8.81 -10.89 -0.51
N GLU A 80 9.44 -9.98 0.22
CA GLU A 80 10.44 -9.01 -0.30
C GLU A 80 9.86 -7.91 -1.25
N ASP A 81 10.63 -7.52 -2.26
CA ASP A 81 10.43 -6.39 -3.21
C ASP A 81 9.46 -6.68 -4.36
N HIS A 82 8.74 -7.78 -4.27
CA HIS A 82 7.78 -8.24 -5.27
C HIS A 82 6.37 -7.68 -5.00
N CYS A 83 5.55 -7.58 -6.06
CA CYS A 83 4.13 -7.20 -6.00
C CYS A 83 3.24 -8.42 -5.70
N PRO A 84 2.08 -8.23 -5.03
CA PRO A 84 1.29 -9.34 -4.49
C PRO A 84 0.76 -10.23 -5.62
N GLU A 85 0.41 -11.49 -5.31
CA GLU A 85 0.12 -12.51 -6.33
C GLU A 85 -1.01 -12.11 -7.30
N TRP A 86 -1.89 -11.18 -6.89
CA TRP A 86 -2.97 -10.67 -7.72
C TRP A 86 -2.56 -9.53 -8.68
N VAL A 87 -1.33 -9.04 -8.57
CA VAL A 87 -0.78 -7.97 -9.39
C VAL A 87 0.17 -8.56 -10.43
N MET A 88 -0.20 -8.45 -11.70
CA MET A 88 0.71 -8.69 -12.82
C MET A 88 1.25 -7.35 -13.29
N MET A 89 2.57 -7.18 -13.31
CA MET A 89 3.18 -6.02 -13.97
C MET A 89 3.27 -6.33 -15.46
N ASP A 90 2.58 -5.53 -16.28
CA ASP A 90 2.83 -5.57 -17.73
C ASP A 90 4.12 -4.80 -18.09
N TYR A 91 4.51 -4.84 -19.36
CA TYR A 91 5.74 -4.22 -19.86
C TYR A 91 5.82 -2.70 -19.57
N TYR A 92 4.69 -2.05 -19.24
CA TYR A 92 4.61 -0.62 -18.91
C TYR A 92 4.48 -0.36 -17.40
N ALA A 93 4.73 -1.37 -16.56
CA ALA A 93 4.59 -1.29 -15.11
C ALA A 93 3.18 -0.87 -14.64
N THR A 94 2.15 -1.09 -15.47
CA THR A 94 0.78 -0.90 -15.03
C THR A 94 0.30 -2.18 -14.35
N PRO A 95 -0.23 -2.12 -13.11
CA PRO A 95 -0.82 -3.28 -12.47
C PRO A 95 -2.01 -3.80 -13.30
N LEU A 96 -1.85 -4.94 -13.96
CA LEU A 96 -2.95 -5.73 -14.49
C LEU A 96 -3.45 -6.63 -13.36
N LEU A 97 -4.65 -6.32 -12.86
CA LEU A 97 -5.27 -7.12 -11.81
C LEU A 97 -5.87 -8.41 -12.36
N MET A 98 -5.54 -9.51 -11.71
CA MET A 98 -6.13 -10.82 -12.00
C MET A 98 -7.37 -11.12 -11.15
N ILE A 99 -7.84 -10.16 -10.36
CA ILE A 99 -8.99 -10.29 -9.45
C ILE A 99 -9.99 -9.18 -9.72
N GLY A 100 -11.28 -9.54 -9.72
CA GLY A 100 -12.38 -8.71 -10.23
C GLY A 100 -12.73 -7.50 -9.38
N ASP A 101 -13.93 -6.98 -9.55
CA ASP A 101 -14.53 -5.80 -8.91
C ASP A 101 -14.58 -5.88 -7.35
N ILE A 102 -13.43 -5.81 -6.68
CA ILE A 102 -13.33 -5.81 -5.22
C ILE A 102 -14.00 -4.56 -4.68
N THR A 103 -15.01 -4.74 -3.82
CA THR A 103 -15.74 -3.63 -3.19
C THR A 103 -15.38 -3.47 -1.71
N THR A 104 -14.90 -4.54 -1.07
CA THR A 104 -14.57 -4.59 0.35
C THR A 104 -13.23 -5.27 0.59
N VAL A 105 -12.37 -4.64 1.38
CA VAL A 105 -11.20 -5.26 2.00
C VAL A 105 -11.47 -5.46 3.49
N VAL A 106 -11.03 -6.57 4.04
CA VAL A 106 -11.15 -6.88 5.48
C VAL A 106 -9.80 -7.31 6.02
N PHE A 107 -9.34 -6.71 7.11
CA PHE A 107 -8.24 -7.23 7.91
C PHE A 107 -8.79 -7.95 9.13
N ASP A 108 -8.70 -9.28 9.11
CA ASP A 108 -9.09 -10.12 10.25
C ASP A 108 -8.23 -9.80 11.48
N GLU A 109 -8.77 -10.00 12.69
CA GLU A 109 -8.04 -9.73 13.93
C GLU A 109 -6.70 -10.49 14.01
N SER A 110 -6.62 -11.68 13.41
CA SER A 110 -5.37 -12.44 13.31
C SER A 110 -4.24 -11.65 12.66
N PHE A 111 -4.55 -10.70 11.77
CA PHE A 111 -3.56 -9.92 11.02
C PHE A 111 -2.76 -8.93 11.87
N LYS A 112 -3.19 -8.62 13.11
CA LYS A 112 -2.50 -7.67 14.00
C LYS A 112 -1.04 -8.04 14.30
N ASP A 113 -0.73 -9.33 14.24
CA ASP A 113 0.60 -9.88 14.49
C ASP A 113 1.44 -10.02 13.20
N ALA A 114 0.85 -9.81 12.03
CA ALA A 114 1.58 -9.77 10.77
C ALA A 114 2.53 -8.57 10.74
N ARG A 115 3.72 -8.76 10.15
CA ARG A 115 4.72 -7.71 9.95
C ARG A 115 5.15 -7.70 8.47
N PRO A 116 4.28 -7.22 7.57
CA PRO A 116 4.66 -7.08 6.17
C PRO A 116 5.85 -6.11 6.06
N VAL A 117 6.78 -6.45 5.18
CA VAL A 117 7.92 -5.58 4.83
C VAL A 117 7.63 -4.72 3.60
N SER A 118 6.59 -5.08 2.84
CA SER A 118 6.08 -4.32 1.69
C SER A 118 4.56 -4.38 1.68
N CYS A 119 3.93 -3.24 1.38
CA CYS A 119 2.52 -3.12 1.06
C CYS A 119 2.31 -2.65 -0.39
N ALA A 120 3.35 -2.78 -1.23
CA ALA A 120 3.31 -2.32 -2.60
C ALA A 120 2.12 -2.93 -3.36
N TYR A 121 1.29 -2.07 -3.96
CA TYR A 121 0.13 -2.42 -4.78
C TYR A 121 -0.91 -3.32 -4.11
N TRP A 122 -0.97 -3.38 -2.78
CA TRP A 122 -1.93 -4.26 -2.08
C TRP A 122 -3.39 -4.01 -2.48
N PHE A 123 -3.77 -2.75 -2.72
CA PHE A 123 -5.10 -2.38 -3.21
C PHE A 123 -5.04 -1.67 -4.56
N GLY A 124 -3.88 -1.73 -5.23
CA GLY A 124 -3.64 -1.11 -6.51
C GLY A 124 -4.59 -1.67 -7.57
N GLY A 125 -5.42 -0.82 -8.16
CA GLY A 125 -6.40 -1.16 -9.18
C GLY A 125 -7.76 -1.63 -8.66
N PHE A 126 -8.01 -1.65 -7.35
CA PHE A 126 -9.34 -1.97 -6.82
C PHE A 126 -10.31 -0.79 -7.06
N GLU A 127 -10.70 -0.58 -8.32
CA GLU A 127 -11.44 0.61 -8.77
C GLU A 127 -12.79 0.76 -8.08
N ASP A 128 -13.43 -0.36 -7.73
CA ASP A 128 -14.73 -0.43 -7.04
C ASP A 128 -14.63 -0.50 -5.51
N LEU A 129 -13.42 -0.42 -4.93
CA LEU A 129 -13.23 -0.49 -3.48
C LEU A 129 -13.90 0.70 -2.80
N THR A 130 -14.87 0.41 -1.94
CA THR A 130 -15.59 1.44 -1.18
C THR A 130 -15.39 1.32 0.32
N LYS A 131 -14.89 0.17 0.79
CA LYS A 131 -14.81 -0.15 2.22
C LYS A 131 -13.55 -0.93 2.56
N ILE A 132 -12.86 -0.50 3.62
CA ILE A 132 -11.78 -1.26 4.27
C ILE A 132 -12.15 -1.43 5.74
N GLU A 133 -12.34 -2.66 6.16
CA GLU A 133 -12.67 -3.02 7.55
C GLU A 133 -11.43 -3.51 8.29
N GLY A 134 -11.30 -3.11 9.55
CA GLY A 134 -10.21 -3.59 10.41
C GLY A 134 -8.83 -3.05 10.03
N ILE A 135 -8.72 -1.94 9.30
CA ILE A 135 -7.43 -1.37 8.88
C ILE A 135 -6.45 -1.12 10.04
N SER A 136 -6.95 -0.93 11.27
CA SER A 136 -6.13 -0.86 12.49
C SER A 136 -5.36 -2.15 12.81
N ASN A 137 -5.74 -3.29 12.24
CA ASN A 137 -5.02 -4.56 12.35
C ASN A 137 -3.84 -4.64 11.37
N LEU A 138 -3.69 -3.70 10.44
CA LEU A 138 -2.52 -3.62 9.58
C LEU A 138 -1.38 -2.90 10.32
N ASN A 139 -0.37 -3.66 10.75
CA ASN A 139 0.84 -3.09 11.32
C ASN A 139 1.87 -2.78 10.23
N THR A 140 2.16 -1.50 9.99
CA THR A 140 3.11 -1.04 8.96
C THR A 140 4.51 -0.73 9.50
N SER A 141 4.84 -1.04 10.76
CA SER A 141 6.12 -0.63 11.40
C SER A 141 7.37 -1.21 10.76
N GLU A 142 7.23 -2.26 9.96
CA GLU A 142 8.32 -2.91 9.21
C GLU A 142 8.28 -2.62 7.70
N VAL A 143 7.26 -1.88 7.22
CA VAL A 143 7.06 -1.64 5.80
C VAL A 143 8.10 -0.63 5.30
N THR A 144 8.84 -1.01 4.24
CA THR A 144 9.79 -0.14 3.54
C THR A 144 9.27 0.34 2.19
N ASP A 145 8.30 -0.36 1.60
CA ASP A 145 7.73 -0.06 0.28
C ASP A 145 6.20 0.06 0.36
N MET A 146 5.68 1.24 0.05
CA MET A 146 4.23 1.53 -0.02
C MET A 146 3.80 1.95 -1.43
N ARG A 147 4.58 1.62 -2.47
CA ARG A 147 4.28 2.00 -3.84
C ARG A 147 2.89 1.55 -4.26
N GLY A 148 2.11 2.47 -4.84
CA GLY A 148 0.82 2.15 -5.42
C GLY A 148 -0.18 1.48 -4.48
N MET A 149 -0.01 1.55 -3.16
CA MET A 149 -0.81 0.80 -2.20
C MET A 149 -2.31 1.03 -2.38
N PHE A 150 -2.72 2.27 -2.68
CA PHE A 150 -4.11 2.65 -3.01
C PHE A 150 -4.26 3.14 -4.46
N CYS A 151 -3.30 2.89 -5.33
CA CYS A 151 -3.34 3.34 -6.73
C CYS A 151 -4.65 2.88 -7.37
N ARG A 152 -5.35 3.78 -8.05
CA ARG A 152 -6.63 3.58 -8.74
C ARG A 152 -7.76 3.06 -7.86
N CYS A 153 -7.74 3.29 -6.54
CA CYS A 153 -8.92 3.12 -5.68
C CYS A 153 -9.97 4.22 -5.96
N GLN A 154 -10.57 4.19 -7.16
CA GLN A 154 -11.39 5.26 -7.71
C GLN A 154 -12.72 5.47 -6.98
N SER A 155 -13.22 4.46 -6.26
CA SER A 155 -14.48 4.53 -5.51
C SER A 155 -14.30 4.74 -4.00
N LEU A 156 -13.05 4.76 -3.51
CA LEU A 156 -12.76 4.88 -2.08
C LEU A 156 -12.86 6.35 -1.65
N SER A 157 -13.95 6.71 -0.99
CA SER A 157 -14.26 8.10 -0.62
C SER A 157 -13.69 8.57 0.72
N SER A 158 -13.29 7.63 1.58
CA SER A 158 -12.67 7.89 2.87
C SER A 158 -11.63 6.82 3.18
N LEU A 159 -10.54 7.22 3.82
CA LEU A 159 -9.45 6.32 4.18
C LEU A 159 -8.86 6.77 5.52
N ASP A 160 -8.87 5.87 6.50
CA ASP A 160 -8.25 6.10 7.81
C ASP A 160 -6.83 5.54 7.82
N LEU A 161 -5.84 6.44 7.93
CA LEU A 161 -4.42 6.13 7.96
C LEU A 161 -3.79 6.39 9.34
N SER A 162 -4.61 6.54 10.38
CA SER A 162 -4.15 6.94 11.72
C SER A 162 -3.15 5.98 12.36
N ASN A 163 -3.23 4.68 12.01
CA ASN A 163 -2.34 3.63 12.54
C ASN A 163 -1.09 3.37 11.67
N PHE A 164 -0.90 4.12 10.58
CA PHE A 164 0.25 3.90 9.70
C PHE A 164 1.52 4.47 10.33
N ASP A 165 2.49 3.60 10.59
CA ASP A 165 3.89 3.97 10.80
C ASP A 165 4.62 3.90 9.46
N THR A 166 5.09 5.05 8.97
CA THR A 166 5.85 5.16 7.71
C THR A 166 7.34 5.42 7.94
N SER A 167 7.84 5.32 9.18
CA SER A 167 9.20 5.72 9.56
C SER A 167 10.34 4.90 8.92
N LYS A 168 10.00 3.77 8.29
CA LYS A 168 10.94 2.93 7.52
C LYS A 168 10.70 2.98 6.01
N VAL A 169 9.63 3.63 5.56
CA VAL A 169 9.25 3.68 4.15
C VAL A 169 10.28 4.51 3.37
N THR A 170 10.80 3.92 2.30
CA THR A 170 11.71 4.56 1.36
C THR A 170 11.04 4.92 0.04
N ASP A 171 9.89 4.31 -0.26
CA ASP A 171 9.18 4.50 -1.52
C ASP A 171 7.67 4.67 -1.30
N MET A 172 7.14 5.80 -1.75
CA MET A 172 5.72 6.16 -1.72
C MET A 172 5.18 6.50 -3.12
N GLY A 173 5.90 6.11 -4.19
CA GLY A 173 5.49 6.34 -5.57
C GLY A 173 4.09 5.79 -5.83
N ASP A 174 3.26 6.53 -6.56
CA ASP A 174 1.88 6.18 -6.93
C ASP A 174 0.91 5.87 -5.77
N MET A 175 1.27 6.11 -4.50
CA MET A 175 0.51 5.60 -3.34
C MET A 175 -0.99 5.92 -3.40
N PHE A 176 -1.36 7.11 -3.87
CA PHE A 176 -2.75 7.55 -4.08
C PHE A 176 -3.04 7.92 -5.54
N PHE A 177 -2.25 7.43 -6.50
CA PHE A 177 -2.43 7.70 -7.93
C PHE A 177 -3.87 7.38 -8.37
N CYS A 178 -4.53 8.30 -9.07
CA CYS A 178 -5.92 8.17 -9.54
C CYS A 178 -6.97 7.82 -8.45
N CYS A 179 -6.78 8.22 -7.19
CA CYS A 179 -7.84 8.17 -6.17
C CYS A 179 -8.86 9.31 -6.38
N LYS A 180 -9.62 9.25 -7.47
CA LYS A 180 -10.40 10.38 -8.02
C LYS A 180 -11.48 10.95 -7.10
N VAL A 181 -12.03 10.13 -6.19
CA VAL A 181 -13.16 10.55 -5.33
C VAL A 181 -12.76 11.03 -3.94
N LEU A 182 -11.51 10.85 -3.53
CA LEU A 182 -11.03 11.36 -2.25
C LEU A 182 -11.11 12.90 -2.24
N VAL A 183 -11.76 13.44 -1.21
CA VAL A 183 -11.91 14.90 -1.03
C VAL A 183 -10.87 15.47 -0.07
N SER A 184 -10.43 14.64 0.88
CA SER A 184 -9.43 14.94 1.90
C SER A 184 -8.63 13.69 2.24
N LEU A 185 -7.38 13.89 2.66
CA LEU A 185 -6.50 12.86 3.19
C LEU A 185 -5.82 13.41 4.44
N ASP A 186 -5.88 12.65 5.54
CA ASP A 186 -5.11 12.97 6.74
C ASP A 186 -3.79 12.20 6.71
N LEU A 187 -2.69 12.95 6.59
CA LEU A 187 -1.33 12.45 6.50
C LEU A 187 -0.47 12.91 7.69
N SER A 188 -1.07 13.44 8.76
CA SER A 188 -0.34 14.04 9.88
C SER A 188 0.66 13.09 10.55
N ASN A 189 0.40 11.78 10.47
CA ASN A 189 1.19 10.74 11.13
C ASN A 189 2.36 10.25 10.26
N PHE A 190 2.44 10.68 9.00
CA PHE A 190 3.46 10.22 8.07
C PHE A 190 4.82 10.80 8.46
N ASN A 191 5.81 9.93 8.56
CA ASN A 191 7.22 10.28 8.62
C ASN A 191 7.86 9.96 7.28
N THR A 192 8.23 10.99 6.52
CA THR A 192 8.83 10.82 5.18
C THR A 192 10.35 10.98 5.17
N SER A 193 11.01 11.02 6.33
CA SER A 193 12.45 11.35 6.44
C SER A 193 13.39 10.39 5.71
N LYS A 194 12.91 9.17 5.40
CA LYS A 194 13.66 8.17 4.63
C LYS A 194 13.15 7.98 3.20
N VAL A 195 12.07 8.65 2.82
CA VAL A 195 11.48 8.51 1.48
C VAL A 195 12.42 9.12 0.45
N MET A 196 12.68 8.36 -0.61
CA MET A 196 13.50 8.74 -1.76
C MET A 196 12.63 8.98 -3.01
N ASP A 197 11.49 8.31 -3.11
CA ASP A 197 10.59 8.37 -4.26
C ASP A 197 9.16 8.75 -3.85
N MET A 198 8.64 9.82 -4.47
CA MET A 198 7.26 10.32 -4.36
C MET A 198 6.63 10.50 -5.76
N TYR A 199 7.12 9.78 -6.76
CA TYR A 199 6.61 9.76 -8.13
C TYR A 199 5.09 9.69 -8.14
N ALA A 200 4.43 10.65 -8.79
CA ALA A 200 2.99 10.66 -9.05
C ALA A 200 2.08 10.32 -7.84
N MET A 201 2.54 10.56 -6.60
CA MET A 201 1.91 10.10 -5.37
C MET A 201 0.42 10.48 -5.26
N PHE A 202 0.04 11.68 -5.72
CA PHE A 202 -1.34 12.18 -5.73
C PHE A 202 -1.86 12.44 -7.15
N TRP A 203 -1.19 11.94 -8.18
CA TRP A 203 -1.57 12.19 -9.58
C TRP A 203 -3.04 11.86 -9.83
N CYS A 204 -3.80 12.76 -10.46
CA CYS A 204 -5.22 12.58 -10.78
C CYS A 204 -6.12 12.31 -9.55
N CYS A 205 -5.77 12.83 -8.38
CA CYS A 205 -6.70 12.97 -7.24
C CYS A 205 -7.67 14.14 -7.50
N GLU A 206 -8.55 14.00 -8.49
CA GLU A 206 -9.29 15.12 -9.08
C GLU A 206 -10.18 15.90 -8.10
N ARG A 207 -10.65 15.27 -7.01
CA ARG A 207 -11.56 15.88 -6.02
C ARG A 207 -10.88 16.34 -4.73
N LEU A 208 -9.58 16.09 -4.57
CA LEU A 208 -8.82 16.53 -3.42
C LEU A 208 -8.77 18.06 -3.40
N GLN A 209 -9.23 18.68 -2.31
CA GLN A 209 -9.40 20.15 -2.25
C GLN A 209 -8.23 20.88 -1.62
N SER A 210 -7.64 20.27 -0.59
CA SER A 210 -6.46 20.78 0.11
C SER A 210 -5.63 19.60 0.54
N LEU A 211 -4.32 19.78 0.60
CA LEU A 211 -3.42 18.77 1.13
C LEU A 211 -2.49 19.40 2.15
N ASP A 212 -2.38 18.75 3.31
CA ASP A 212 -1.41 19.11 4.32
C ASP A 212 -0.28 18.09 4.32
N VAL A 213 0.89 18.54 3.87
CA VAL A 213 2.15 17.80 3.88
C VAL A 213 3.19 18.56 4.70
N SER A 214 2.75 19.34 5.69
CA SER A 214 3.65 20.15 6.50
C SER A 214 4.63 19.34 7.34
N ASN A 215 4.26 18.10 7.68
CA ASN A 215 5.10 17.11 8.34
C ASN A 215 6.10 16.41 7.39
N PHE A 216 6.01 16.63 6.07
CA PHE A 216 6.89 15.92 5.14
C PHE A 216 8.30 16.50 5.20
N ASN A 217 9.27 15.62 5.42
CA ASN A 217 10.67 15.86 5.15
C ASN A 217 11.01 15.30 3.77
N THR A 218 11.36 16.17 2.83
CA THR A 218 11.66 15.78 1.44
C THR A 218 13.15 15.88 1.10
N SER A 219 14.03 16.07 2.10
CA SER A 219 15.47 16.30 1.88
C SER A 219 16.23 15.13 1.26
N ASN A 220 15.61 13.95 1.20
CA ASN A 220 16.16 12.74 0.59
C ASN A 220 15.45 12.34 -0.71
N VAL A 221 14.37 13.04 -1.08
CA VAL A 221 13.58 12.71 -2.27
C VAL A 221 14.34 13.14 -3.52
N THR A 222 14.44 12.24 -4.49
CA THR A 222 15.04 12.50 -5.81
C THR A 222 13.99 12.54 -6.91
N ASN A 223 12.84 11.87 -6.73
CA ASN A 223 11.75 11.84 -7.70
C ASN A 223 10.44 12.41 -7.14
N MET A 224 9.94 13.48 -7.76
CA MET A 224 8.60 14.04 -7.57
C MET A 224 7.89 14.31 -8.90
N TYR A 225 8.28 13.59 -9.96
CA TYR A 225 7.63 13.67 -11.26
C TYR A 225 6.13 13.54 -11.09
N GLY A 226 5.37 14.53 -11.55
CA GLY A 226 3.92 14.47 -11.54
C GLY A 226 3.23 14.36 -10.19
N MET A 227 3.91 14.60 -9.06
CA MET A 227 3.40 14.32 -7.71
C MET A 227 1.95 14.79 -7.46
N PHE A 228 1.57 15.97 -7.96
CA PHE A 228 0.22 16.55 -7.84
C PHE A 228 -0.52 16.68 -9.18
N SER A 229 0.07 16.21 -10.27
CA SER A 229 -0.45 16.37 -11.63
C SER A 229 -1.92 15.96 -11.74
N TYR A 230 -2.72 16.71 -12.49
CA TYR A 230 -4.16 16.52 -12.66
C TYR A 230 -5.01 16.59 -11.37
N CYS A 231 -4.51 17.10 -10.25
CA CYS A 231 -5.31 17.45 -9.08
C CYS A 231 -6.15 18.72 -9.32
N LYS A 232 -7.15 18.64 -10.20
CA LYS A 232 -7.90 19.81 -10.71
C LYS A 232 -8.64 20.60 -9.64
N SER A 233 -9.06 19.97 -8.54
CA SER A 233 -9.77 20.64 -7.43
C SER A 233 -8.84 21.12 -6.31
N LEU A 234 -7.54 20.84 -6.39
CA LEU A 234 -6.59 21.16 -5.33
C LEU A 234 -6.33 22.68 -5.33
N LYS A 235 -6.77 23.34 -4.26
CA LYS A 235 -6.69 24.79 -4.10
C LYS A 235 -5.45 25.23 -3.36
N THR A 236 -4.98 24.40 -2.43
CA THR A 236 -3.88 24.75 -1.53
C THR A 236 -3.13 23.51 -1.10
N ILE A 237 -1.80 23.64 -1.04
CA ILE A 237 -0.89 22.66 -0.46
C ILE A 237 -0.15 23.35 0.68
N TYR A 238 -0.21 22.76 1.87
CA TYR A 238 0.52 23.24 3.04
C TYR A 238 1.83 22.48 3.19
N VAL A 239 2.92 23.22 3.36
CA VAL A 239 4.26 22.68 3.59
C VAL A 239 4.85 23.27 4.87
N GLY A 240 5.80 22.55 5.45
CA GLY A 240 6.56 22.98 6.63
C GLY A 240 8.04 23.19 6.28
N THR A 241 8.87 23.36 7.30
CA THR A 241 10.32 23.57 7.12
C THR A 241 11.07 22.33 6.60
N GLY A 242 10.45 21.16 6.65
CA GLY A 242 10.98 19.91 6.09
C GLY A 242 10.91 19.83 4.56
N TRP A 243 10.16 20.73 3.91
CA TRP A 243 10.05 20.75 2.47
C TRP A 243 11.32 21.32 1.82
N ASN A 244 12.09 20.44 1.20
CA ASN A 244 13.39 20.72 0.58
C ASN A 244 13.49 19.98 -0.77
N THR A 245 13.74 20.73 -1.84
CA THR A 245 13.78 20.22 -3.21
C THR A 245 15.19 20.15 -3.80
N ASN A 246 16.23 20.37 -2.98
CA ASN A 246 17.62 20.50 -3.47
C ASN A 246 18.21 19.21 -4.06
N LYS A 247 17.62 18.05 -3.75
CA LYS A 247 18.04 16.74 -4.28
C LYS A 247 17.15 16.22 -5.41
N LEU A 248 16.12 16.96 -5.83
CA LEU A 248 15.25 16.50 -6.90
C LEU A 248 16.03 16.41 -8.22
N GLU A 249 15.95 15.24 -8.83
CA GLU A 249 16.46 14.93 -10.16
C GLU A 249 15.31 14.94 -11.18
N GLU A 250 14.12 14.47 -10.77
CA GLU A 250 12.91 14.41 -11.58
C GLU A 250 11.78 15.19 -10.90
N SER A 251 11.24 16.18 -11.60
CA SER A 251 10.19 17.07 -11.07
C SER A 251 9.22 17.58 -12.15
N GLU A 252 9.37 17.06 -13.35
CA GLU A 252 8.56 17.40 -14.51
C GLU A 252 7.10 17.10 -14.21
N ASP A 253 6.22 17.96 -14.74
CA ASP A 253 4.77 17.84 -14.58
C ASP A 253 4.24 17.81 -13.14
N MET A 254 5.05 18.11 -12.10
CA MET A 254 4.66 18.07 -10.68
C MET A 254 3.28 18.70 -10.41
N PHE A 255 2.97 19.82 -11.05
CA PHE A 255 1.71 20.56 -10.91
C PHE A 255 0.87 20.62 -12.20
N ARG A 256 1.19 19.82 -13.22
CA ARG A 256 0.50 19.87 -14.50
C ARG A 256 -1.01 19.76 -14.31
N ASN A 257 -1.80 20.63 -14.93
CA ASN A 257 -3.26 20.67 -14.79
C ASN A 257 -3.82 20.85 -13.36
N CYS A 258 -3.05 21.37 -12.41
CA CYS A 258 -3.54 21.84 -11.10
C CYS A 258 -4.24 23.20 -11.21
N THR A 259 -5.25 23.31 -12.08
CA THR A 259 -5.84 24.59 -12.51
C THR A 259 -6.51 25.42 -11.40
N SER A 260 -6.84 24.81 -10.26
CA SER A 260 -7.42 25.50 -9.09
C SER A 260 -6.37 25.96 -8.07
N LEU A 261 -5.10 25.62 -8.25
CA LEU A 261 -4.05 25.84 -7.26
C LEU A 261 -3.71 27.32 -7.12
N VAL A 262 -3.70 27.79 -5.88
CA VAL A 262 -3.33 29.18 -5.52
C VAL A 262 -2.37 29.15 -4.33
N GLY A 263 -1.18 29.72 -4.53
CA GLY A 263 -0.20 29.94 -3.48
C GLY A 263 -0.64 30.97 -2.45
N GLY A 264 0.05 31.00 -1.30
CA GLY A 264 -0.41 31.72 -0.10
C GLY A 264 -0.42 33.24 -0.23
N LYS A 265 0.23 33.78 -1.26
CA LYS A 265 0.24 35.20 -1.62
C LYS A 265 -0.47 35.47 -2.94
N GLY A 266 -1.22 34.50 -3.44
CA GLY A 266 -2.10 34.63 -4.60
C GLY A 266 -1.49 34.22 -5.92
N THR A 267 -0.32 33.57 -5.93
CA THR A 267 0.26 32.98 -7.14
C THR A 267 -0.71 31.93 -7.70
N LYS A 268 -1.28 32.20 -8.88
CA LYS A 268 -2.20 31.27 -9.56
C LYS A 268 -1.42 30.25 -10.38
N TYR A 269 -2.04 29.09 -10.59
CA TYR A 269 -1.56 28.10 -11.54
C TYR A 269 -1.20 28.72 -12.90
N ASP A 270 -0.05 28.31 -13.40
CA ASP A 270 0.52 28.68 -14.69
C ASP A 270 1.01 27.40 -15.39
N SER A 271 0.51 27.14 -16.60
CA SER A 271 0.86 25.93 -17.36
C SER A 271 2.30 25.92 -17.87
N GLU A 272 2.98 27.07 -17.88
CA GLU A 272 4.41 27.15 -18.23
C GLU A 272 5.32 26.77 -17.06
N PHE A 273 4.82 26.83 -15.81
CA PHE A 273 5.60 26.56 -14.60
C PHE A 273 4.92 25.47 -13.77
N VAL A 274 5.18 24.22 -14.15
CA VAL A 274 4.54 23.04 -13.58
C VAL A 274 5.51 22.10 -12.85
N ASP A 275 6.76 22.51 -12.68
CA ASP A 275 7.84 21.71 -12.09
C ASP A 275 8.33 22.30 -10.75
N VAL A 276 9.52 21.89 -10.31
CA VAL A 276 10.18 22.37 -9.09
C VAL A 276 10.30 23.90 -8.99
N ALA A 277 10.27 24.65 -10.09
CA ALA A 277 10.39 26.11 -10.06
C ALA A 277 9.28 26.79 -9.23
N ARG A 278 8.11 26.14 -9.08
CA ARG A 278 6.99 26.60 -8.24
C ARG A 278 6.76 25.74 -6.99
N ALA A 279 7.59 24.71 -6.76
CA ALA A 279 7.54 23.85 -5.59
C ALA A 279 8.19 24.51 -4.35
N LYS A 280 7.75 25.72 -4.03
CA LYS A 280 8.24 26.53 -2.91
C LYS A 280 7.10 27.33 -2.28
N ILE A 281 7.35 27.85 -1.08
CA ILE A 281 6.43 28.75 -0.39
C ILE A 281 6.22 30.00 -1.25
N ASP A 282 4.98 30.42 -1.40
CA ASP A 282 4.62 31.59 -2.19
C ASP A 282 5.10 32.88 -1.51
N GLY A 283 6.13 33.52 -2.07
CA GLY A 283 6.61 34.85 -1.69
C GLY A 283 5.87 35.99 -2.40
N GLY A 284 4.89 35.69 -3.24
CA GLY A 284 4.15 36.66 -4.03
C GLY A 284 4.78 36.91 -5.39
N LYS A 285 4.60 38.13 -5.94
CA LYS A 285 4.96 38.43 -7.33
C LYS A 285 6.43 38.23 -7.67
N ASP A 286 7.32 38.52 -6.71
CA ASP A 286 8.77 38.47 -6.93
C ASP A 286 9.32 37.04 -6.73
N GLU A 287 8.63 36.22 -5.94
CA GLU A 287 9.02 34.84 -5.63
C GLU A 287 7.80 33.91 -5.68
N PRO A 288 7.21 33.69 -6.86
CA PRO A 288 5.97 32.95 -6.98
C PRO A 288 6.18 31.48 -6.60
N GLY A 289 5.30 30.95 -5.76
CA GLY A 289 5.27 29.56 -5.33
C GLY A 289 3.84 29.05 -5.22
N TYR A 290 3.66 27.73 -5.25
CA TYR A 290 2.33 27.12 -5.11
C TYR A 290 2.02 26.66 -3.69
N PHE A 291 2.95 26.82 -2.75
CA PHE A 291 2.78 26.33 -1.39
C PHE A 291 2.48 27.42 -0.37
N ASN A 292 1.80 27.00 0.69
CA ASN A 292 1.50 27.80 1.88
C ASN A 292 2.32 27.25 3.05
N LEU A 293 3.03 28.12 3.75
CA LEU A 293 3.68 27.71 4.99
C LEU A 293 2.63 27.45 6.07
N LYS A 294 2.66 26.25 6.65
CA LYS A 294 1.97 25.94 7.90
C LYS A 294 3.02 25.86 9.00
N LEU A 295 2.97 26.80 9.93
CA LEU A 295 3.79 26.75 11.14
C LEU A 295 3.11 25.76 12.11
N GLU A 296 3.89 24.87 12.72
CA GLU A 296 3.39 24.00 13.78
C GLU A 296 2.83 24.88 14.92
N SER A 297 1.61 24.57 15.35
CA SER A 297 0.91 25.23 16.46
C SER A 297 1.29 24.64 17.80
#